data_AF-A0A518H4L9-F1
#
_entry.id   AF-A0A518H4L9-F1
#
_cell.length_a   1.000
_cell.length_b   1.000
_cell.length_c   1.000
_cell.angle_alpha   90.00
_cell.angle_beta   90.00
_cell.angle_gamma   90.00
#
_symmetry.space_group_name_H-M   'P 1'
#
loop_
_entity.id
_entity.type
_entity.pdbx_description
1 polymer ?
#
loop_
_entity_poly.entity_id
_entity_poly.type
_entity_poly.pdbx_seq_one_letter_code
_entity_poly.pdbx_strand_id
1 'polypeptide(L)'
;MLNEDAFWPCLEYRVIRELSGMPDNSLRSLWCDRFIPNAYHFDNVAARIEGRAWICRGHSQEEWEFALVLPRAVRTRDEIPWSSLVPPEDATGWLSIDLARRRIEVEPGAAVPDLD
;
A
#
# COMPACT_ATOMS: atom_id res chain seq x y z
N MET A 1 -19.94 -2.73 -2.56
CA MET A 1 -18.97 -1.62 -2.71
C MET A 1 -17.92 -1.82 -1.62
N LEU A 2 -16.63 -1.82 -1.97
CA LEU A 2 -15.58 -1.92 -0.96
C LEU A 2 -15.62 -0.63 -0.12
N ASN A 3 -15.70 -0.76 1.20
CA ASN A 3 -15.53 0.35 2.12
C ASN A 3 -14.11 0.29 2.69
N GLU A 4 -13.77 1.25 3.55
CA GLU A 4 -12.45 1.32 4.14
C GLU A 4 -12.07 0.07 4.97
N ASP A 5 -12.98 -0.40 5.83
CA ASP A 5 -12.69 -1.54 6.71
C ASP A 5 -12.34 -2.80 5.90
N ALA A 6 -12.99 -2.99 4.75
CA ALA A 6 -12.68 -4.07 3.84
C ALA A 6 -11.46 -3.79 2.93
N PHE A 7 -11.11 -2.52 2.72
CA PHE A 7 -10.00 -2.12 1.87
C PHE A 7 -8.64 -2.52 2.46
N TRP A 8 -8.40 -2.26 3.75
CA TRP A 8 -7.09 -2.52 4.35
C TRP A 8 -6.65 -3.99 4.29
N PRO A 9 -7.51 -4.98 4.60
CA PRO A 9 -7.18 -6.39 4.38
C PRO A 9 -6.93 -6.73 2.92
N CYS A 10 -7.70 -6.16 1.97
CA CYS A 10 -7.45 -6.38 0.55
C CYS A 10 -6.08 -5.84 0.12
N LEU A 11 -5.70 -4.65 0.60
CA LEU A 11 -4.40 -4.06 0.30
C LEU A 11 -3.26 -4.89 0.89
N GLU A 12 -3.40 -5.40 2.11
CA GLU A 12 -2.43 -6.31 2.74
C GLU A 12 -2.14 -7.52 1.85
N TYR A 13 -3.17 -8.23 1.39
CA TYR A 13 -2.99 -9.37 0.48
C TYR A 13 -2.32 -8.98 -0.83
N ARG A 14 -2.64 -7.82 -1.40
CA ARG A 14 -1.99 -7.35 -2.64
C ARG A 14 -0.52 -7.01 -2.41
N VAL A 15 -0.16 -6.39 -1.29
CA VAL A 15 1.24 -6.10 -0.93
C VAL A 15 2.04 -7.39 -0.73
N ILE A 16 1.46 -8.41 -0.10
CA ILE A 16 2.10 -9.73 0.04
C ILE A 16 2.44 -10.32 -1.34
N ARG A 17 1.49 -10.26 -2.29
CA ARG A 17 1.69 -10.77 -3.65
C ARG A 17 2.76 -9.99 -4.41
N GLU A 18 2.70 -8.66 -4.34
CA GLU A 18 3.69 -7.78 -4.96
C GLU A 18 5.09 -8.06 -4.44
N LEU A 19 5.27 -8.14 -3.12
CA LEU A 19 6.55 -8.49 -2.50
C LEU A 19 7.04 -9.87 -2.96
N SER A 20 6.15 -10.85 -3.05
CA SER A 20 6.49 -12.21 -3.52
C SER A 20 6.98 -12.24 -4.97
N GLY A 21 6.52 -11.30 -5.81
CA GLY A 21 6.95 -11.12 -7.21
C GLY A 21 8.25 -10.33 -7.37
N MET A 22 8.73 -9.62 -6.36
CA MET A 22 9.91 -8.76 -6.46
C MET A 22 11.19 -9.55 -6.83
N PRO A 23 12.05 -9.02 -7.73
CA PRO A 23 13.30 -9.68 -8.11
C PRO A 23 14.33 -9.68 -6.97
N ASP A 24 14.25 -8.71 -6.05
CA ASP A 24 15.13 -8.62 -4.89
C ASP A 24 14.68 -9.61 -3.79
N ASN A 25 15.53 -10.60 -3.51
CA ASN A 25 15.29 -11.61 -2.46
C ASN A 25 15.06 -11.01 -1.07
N SER A 26 15.69 -9.86 -0.78
CA SER A 26 15.54 -9.18 0.50
C SER A 26 14.14 -8.62 0.68
N LEU A 27 13.50 -8.17 -0.41
CA LEU A 27 12.11 -7.71 -0.44
C LEU A 27 11.13 -8.88 -0.49
N ARG A 28 11.46 -9.92 -1.26
CA ARG A 28 10.64 -11.15 -1.38
C ARG A 28 10.45 -11.89 -0.05
N SER A 29 11.43 -11.75 0.85
CA SER A 29 11.35 -12.33 2.19
C SER A 29 10.44 -11.56 3.17
N LEU A 30 9.90 -10.41 2.75
CA LEU A 30 8.98 -9.61 3.53
C LEU A 30 7.53 -10.01 3.25
N TRP A 31 6.67 -9.84 4.26
CA TRP A 31 5.22 -9.82 4.07
C TRP A 31 4.58 -8.71 4.90
N CYS A 32 3.33 -8.38 4.61
CA CYS A 32 2.54 -7.40 5.37
C CYS A 32 1.46 -8.13 6.16
N ASP A 33 1.25 -7.76 7.42
CA ASP A 33 0.24 -8.37 8.31
C ASP A 33 -0.88 -7.40 8.70
N ARG A 34 -0.66 -6.08 8.53
CA ARG A 34 -1.69 -5.06 8.81
C ARG A 34 -1.30 -3.67 8.30
N PHE A 35 -2.30 -2.90 7.89
CA PHE A 35 -2.24 -1.43 7.80
C PHE A 35 -3.09 -0.78 8.89
N ILE A 36 -2.58 0.29 9.51
CA ILE A 36 -3.25 1.11 10.52
C ILE A 36 -3.18 2.56 10.05
N PRO A 37 -4.23 3.12 9.42
CA PRO A 37 -4.22 4.52 9.02
C PRO A 37 -4.26 5.43 10.26
N ASN A 38 -3.44 6.47 10.28
CA ASN A 38 -3.34 7.43 11.39
C ASN A 38 -3.72 8.86 10.97
N ALA A 39 -3.40 9.26 9.74
CA ALA A 39 -3.60 10.62 9.26
C ALA A 39 -4.12 10.65 7.82
N TYR A 40 -5.08 11.54 7.56
CA TYR A 40 -5.71 11.76 6.27
C TYR A 40 -5.39 13.18 5.81
N HIS A 41 -4.69 13.30 4.68
CA HIS A 41 -4.22 14.57 4.14
C HIS A 41 -4.94 14.85 2.81
N PHE A 42 -5.92 15.75 2.82
CA PHE A 42 -6.76 16.08 1.65
C PHE A 42 -6.38 17.40 0.98
N ASP A 43 -5.54 18.20 1.65
CA ASP A 43 -5.33 19.61 1.32
C ASP A 43 -4.22 19.83 0.28
N ASN A 44 -3.54 18.76 -0.13
CA ASN A 44 -2.37 18.80 -0.99
C ASN A 44 -2.70 18.39 -2.44
N VAL A 45 -1.84 18.82 -3.37
CA VAL A 45 -1.89 18.44 -4.80
C VAL A 45 -1.92 16.91 -4.99
N ALA A 46 -1.40 16.15 -4.02
CA ALA A 46 -1.56 14.71 -3.91
C ALA A 46 -2.18 14.37 -2.55
N ALA A 47 -3.47 14.05 -2.54
CA ALA A 47 -4.15 13.58 -1.35
C ALA A 47 -3.56 12.22 -0.94
N ARG A 48 -3.35 12.01 0.36
CA ARG A 48 -2.72 10.77 0.85
C ARG A 48 -3.18 10.39 2.24
N ILE A 49 -3.04 9.11 2.55
CA ILE A 49 -3.27 8.56 3.88
C ILE A 49 -1.91 8.10 4.42
N GLU A 50 -1.57 8.48 5.64
CA GLU A 50 -0.36 8.05 6.32
C GLU A 50 -0.70 7.22 7.54
N GLY A 51 0.19 6.30 7.91
CA GLY A 51 0.02 5.51 9.12
C GLY A 51 1.13 4.50 9.33
N ARG A 52 0.78 3.40 10.00
CA ARG A 52 1.70 2.32 10.34
C ARG A 52 1.33 1.03 9.61
N ALA A 53 2.35 0.32 9.12
CA ALA A 53 2.20 -0.99 8.53
C ALA A 53 3.04 -1.99 9.32
N TRP A 54 2.50 -3.17 9.59
CA TRP A 54 3.23 -4.25 10.23
C TRP A 54 3.88 -5.13 9.18
N ILE A 55 5.21 -5.10 9.13
CA ILE A 55 6.02 -5.82 8.15
C ILE A 55 6.82 -6.88 8.86
N CYS A 56 6.74 -8.10 8.34
CA CYS A 56 7.45 -9.21 8.94
C CYS A 56 8.50 -9.78 7.99
N ARG A 57 9.52 -10.39 8.60
CA ARG A 57 10.59 -11.13 7.96
C ARG A 57 10.81 -12.41 8.77
N GLY A 58 10.33 -13.53 8.27
CA GLY A 58 10.30 -14.78 9.05
C GLY A 58 9.48 -14.62 10.34
N HIS A 59 10.10 -14.86 11.50
CA HIS A 59 9.44 -14.72 12.81
C HIS A 59 9.50 -13.30 13.41
N SER A 60 10.21 -12.37 12.76
CA SER A 60 10.32 -10.99 13.22
C SER A 60 9.22 -10.14 12.60
N GLN A 61 8.55 -9.33 13.41
CA GLN A 61 7.53 -8.39 12.98
C GLN A 61 7.91 -6.99 13.48
N GLU A 62 7.87 -6.01 12.59
CA GLU A 62 8.30 -4.64 12.87
C GLU A 62 7.29 -3.64 12.32
N GLU A 63 7.17 -2.51 12.99
CA GLU A 63 6.25 -1.45 12.61
C GLU A 63 6.95 -0.43 11.72
N TRP A 64 6.42 -0.26 10.51
CA TRP A 64 6.95 0.61 9.45
C TRP A 64 5.99 1.78 9.21
N GLU A 65 6.51 2.88 8.68
CA GLU A 65 5.65 3.93 8.16
C GLU A 65 5.03 3.48 6.83
N PHE A 66 3.79 3.90 6.56
CA PHE A 66 3.27 3.85 5.20
C PHE A 66 2.65 5.17 4.76
N ALA A 67 2.65 5.37 3.44
CA ALA A 67 1.80 6.33 2.77
C ALA A 67 1.03 5.66 1.63
N LEU A 68 -0.27 5.90 1.55
CA LEU A 68 -1.11 5.58 0.41
C LEU A 68 -1.41 6.88 -0.34
N VAL A 69 -0.85 7.01 -1.54
CA VAL A 69 -1.09 8.16 -2.43
C VAL A 69 -2.37 7.92 -3.22
N LEU A 70 -3.30 8.87 -3.15
CA LEU A 70 -4.57 8.78 -3.86
C LEU A 70 -4.38 9.27 -5.31
N PRO A 71 -4.92 8.56 -6.31
CA PRO A 71 -4.74 8.89 -7.73
C PRO A 71 -5.46 10.18 -8.16
N ARG A 72 -6.29 10.74 -7.28
CA ARG A 72 -7.01 12.00 -7.49
C ARG A 72 -7.11 12.77 -6.18
N ALA A 73 -7.24 14.09 -6.29
CA ALA A 73 -7.63 14.91 -5.16
C ALA A 73 -9.02 14.51 -4.65
N VAL A 74 -9.14 14.35 -3.34
CA VAL A 74 -10.40 14.17 -2.61
C VAL A 74 -10.40 15.16 -1.46
N ARG A 75 -11.58 15.65 -1.06
CA ARG A 75 -11.71 16.66 -0.01
C ARG A 75 -12.11 16.06 1.33
N THR A 76 -12.67 14.86 1.31
CA THR A 76 -13.16 14.17 2.50
C THR A 76 -12.88 12.67 2.41
N ARG A 77 -12.97 12.00 3.55
CA ARG A 77 -12.80 10.54 3.66
C ARG A 77 -13.90 9.77 2.92
N ASP A 78 -15.11 10.31 2.85
CA ASP A 78 -16.26 9.69 2.17
C ASP A 78 -16.14 9.73 0.63
N GLU A 79 -15.34 10.66 0.10
CA GLU A 79 -15.07 10.76 -1.34
C GLU A 79 -14.03 9.74 -1.85
N ILE A 80 -13.37 9.03 -0.94
CA ILE A 80 -12.32 8.07 -1.26
C ILE A 80 -12.95 6.87 -1.99
N PRO A 81 -12.54 6.59 -3.25
CA PRO A 81 -13.08 5.47 -4.01
C PRO A 81 -12.35 4.17 -3.65
N TRP A 82 -12.54 3.67 -2.43
CA TRP A 82 -11.79 2.54 -1.85
C TRP A 82 -11.62 1.33 -2.78
N SER A 83 -12.67 0.94 -3.51
CA SER A 83 -12.59 -0.19 -4.45
C SER A 83 -11.62 0.02 -5.60
N SER A 84 -11.39 1.26 -6.03
CA SER A 84 -10.46 1.58 -7.12
C SER A 84 -9.01 1.74 -6.65
N LEU A 85 -8.78 1.74 -5.33
CA LEU A 85 -7.44 1.87 -4.76
C LEU A 85 -6.73 0.54 -4.58
N VAL A 86 -7.46 -0.58 -4.71
CA VAL A 86 -6.85 -1.92 -4.68
C VAL A 86 -6.22 -2.15 -6.06
N PRO A 87 -4.88 -2.29 -6.15
CA PRO A 87 -4.23 -2.55 -7.43
C PRO A 87 -4.75 -3.85 -8.05
N PRO A 88 -5.03 -3.89 -9.36
CA PRO A 88 -5.44 -5.11 -10.07
C PRO A 88 -4.44 -6.25 -9.87
N GLU A 89 -4.89 -7.50 -9.95
CA GLU A 89 -4.02 -8.68 -9.74
C GLU A 89 -2.92 -8.82 -10.81
N ASP A 90 -3.17 -8.30 -12.01
CA ASP A 90 -2.29 -8.30 -13.19
C ASP A 90 -1.49 -6.99 -13.32
N ALA A 91 -1.26 -6.29 -12.19
CA ALA A 91 -0.53 -5.03 -12.18
C ALA A 91 0.55 -4.98 -11.08
N THR A 92 1.68 -4.37 -11.41
CA THR A 92 2.88 -4.17 -10.58
C THR A 92 3.33 -2.70 -10.60
N GLY A 93 4.42 -2.36 -9.90
CA GLY A 93 5.06 -1.04 -9.96
C GLY A 93 4.41 0.03 -9.10
N TRP A 94 3.36 -0.32 -8.35
CA TRP A 94 2.61 0.57 -7.46
C TRP A 94 3.13 0.57 -6.01
N LEU A 95 4.11 -0.28 -5.69
CA LEU A 95 4.68 -0.43 -4.35
C LEU A 95 6.16 -0.01 -4.33
N SER A 96 6.50 0.94 -3.46
CA SER A 96 7.88 1.35 -3.19
C SER A 96 8.28 1.01 -1.75
N ILE A 97 9.51 0.52 -1.58
CA ILE A 97 10.04 0.09 -0.27
C ILE A 97 11.36 0.83 0.03
N ASP A 98 11.40 1.55 1.15
CA ASP A 98 12.62 2.12 1.72
C ASP A 98 13.01 1.34 2.98
N LEU A 99 13.94 0.38 2.82
CA LEU A 99 14.42 -0.47 3.92
C LEU A 99 15.16 0.32 5.00
N ALA A 100 15.87 1.39 4.62
CA ALA A 100 16.67 2.18 5.54
C ALA A 100 15.78 3.01 6.47
N ARG A 101 14.71 3.59 5.92
CA ARG A 101 13.71 4.35 6.67
C ARG A 101 12.58 3.51 7.24
N ARG A 102 12.49 2.22 6.86
CA ARG A 102 11.40 1.31 7.23
C ARG A 102 10.05 1.91 6.84
N ARG A 103 9.94 2.21 5.54
CA ARG A 103 8.78 2.89 4.96
C ARG A 103 8.31 2.20 3.71
N ILE A 104 6.99 2.17 3.55
CA ILE A 104 6.31 1.70 2.35
C ILE A 104 5.52 2.84 1.74
N GLU A 105 5.58 2.97 0.42
CA GLU A 105 4.68 3.86 -0.31
C GLU A 105 3.86 3.03 -1.29
N VAL A 106 2.55 3.26 -1.25
CA VAL A 106 1.56 2.61 -2.10
C VAL A 106 0.98 3.70 -3.00
N GLU A 107 1.17 3.56 -4.30
CA GLU A 107 0.67 4.48 -5.31
C GLU A 107 -0.10 3.70 -6.38
N PRO A 108 -1.40 3.42 -6.16
CA PRO A 108 -2.20 2.65 -7.10
C PRO A 108 -2.28 3.28 -8.50
N GLY A 109 -2.16 4.62 -8.58
CA GLY A 109 -2.11 5.35 -9.84
C GLY A 109 -0.85 5.12 -10.68
N ALA A 110 0.22 4.59 -10.07
CA ALA A 110 1.46 4.22 -10.75
C ALA A 110 1.46 2.75 -11.23
N ALA A 111 0.39 2.00 -10.96
CA ALA A 111 0.30 0.60 -11.36
C ALA A 111 0.39 0.45 -12.90
N VAL A 112 1.22 -0.48 -13.35
CA VAL A 112 1.39 -0.84 -14.76
C VAL A 112 1.04 -2.31 -14.96
N PRO A 113 0.60 -2.72 -16.17
CA PRO A 113 0.38 -4.14 -16.47
C PRO A 113 1.63 -4.96 -16.19
N ASP A 114 1.46 -6.07 -15.48
CA ASP A 114 2.51 -7.05 -15.24
C ASP A 114 2.65 -7.90 -16.51
N LEU A 115 3.70 -7.61 -17.28
CA LEU A 115 4.01 -8.31 -18.52
C LEU A 115 4.93 -9.49 -18.18
N ASP A 116 4.37 -10.52 -17.56
CA ASP A 116 5.02 -11.83 -17.42
C ASP A 116 5.56 -12.36 -18.77
#